data_AF-A0A672QV27-F1
#
_entry.id   AF-A0A672QV27-F1
#
_cell.length_a   1.000
_cell.length_b   1.000
_cell.length_c   1.000
_cell.angle_alpha   90.00
_cell.angle_beta   90.00
_cell.angle_gamma   90.00
#
_symmetry.space_group_name_H-M   'P 1'
#
loop_
_entity.id
_entity.type
_entity.pdbx_description
1 polymer ?
#
loop_
_entity_poly.entity_id
_entity_poly.type
_entity_poly.pdbx_seq_one_letter_code
_entity_poly.pdbx_strand_id
1 'polypeptide(L)'
;RVKTNILCLLLWRHRDHSPQIPSPELVQAFRESLQPPPVIPSASACPMAKPATYSGEAATCSGFLLQCSLYFALQPHQFVNDRAKIAFIMSLLSGRALQWAEALWNSRSPLVRSYDAFVDHFCEVWQNYLGGLRAR
;
A
#
# COMPACT_ATOMS: atom_id res chain seq x y z
N ARG A 1 -21.88 -23.66 -27.85
CA ARG A 1 -22.26 -23.88 -26.43
C ARG A 1 -22.36 -22.50 -25.74
N VAL A 2 -23.11 -21.53 -26.29
CA VAL A 2 -24.52 -21.24 -25.97
C VAL A 2 -25.02 -21.90 -24.69
N LYS A 3 -25.11 -21.11 -23.62
CA LYS A 3 -26.21 -21.12 -22.64
C LYS A 3 -26.41 -19.69 -22.08
N THR A 4 -26.66 -18.74 -22.98
CA THR A 4 -27.63 -17.68 -22.67
C THR A 4 -28.95 -18.39 -22.50
N ASN A 5 -29.51 -18.45 -21.29
CA ASN A 5 -30.80 -19.10 -21.10
C ASN A 5 -31.75 -18.29 -20.23
N ILE A 6 -32.75 -17.80 -20.94
CA ILE A 6 -34.16 -17.70 -20.58
C ILE A 6 -34.61 -16.44 -19.85
N LEU A 7 -33.86 -15.90 -18.88
CA LEU A 7 -34.38 -14.72 -18.17
C LEU A 7 -34.34 -13.44 -19.03
N CYS A 8 -33.29 -13.22 -19.82
CA CYS A 8 -33.17 -12.05 -20.69
C CYS A 8 -34.08 -12.09 -21.92
N LEU A 9 -34.48 -13.29 -22.39
CA LEU A 9 -35.31 -13.44 -23.58
C LEU A 9 -36.81 -13.27 -23.28
N LEU A 10 -37.24 -13.51 -22.03
CA LEU A 10 -38.63 -13.28 -21.61
C LEU A 10 -38.92 -11.79 -21.33
N LEU A 11 -37.90 -11.01 -20.97
CA LEU A 11 -38.04 -9.56 -20.76
C LEU A 11 -38.08 -8.74 -22.06
N TRP A 12 -37.64 -9.30 -23.18
CA TRP A 12 -37.57 -8.60 -24.47
C TRP A 12 -38.83 -8.69 -25.33
N ARG A 13 -39.80 -9.56 -25.01
CA ARG A 13 -40.92 -9.88 -25.92
C ARG A 13 -42.11 -8.93 -25.84
N HIS A 14 -42.04 -7.79 -25.14
CA HIS A 14 -43.28 -7.06 -24.83
C HIS A 14 -43.29 -5.52 -24.85
N ARG A 15 -42.43 -4.84 -25.63
CA ARG A 15 -42.70 -3.42 -25.89
C ARG A 15 -42.23 -2.95 -27.27
N ASP A 16 -43.20 -2.94 -28.17
CA ASP A 16 -43.20 -2.25 -29.46
C ASP A 16 -43.12 -0.73 -29.22
N HIS A 17 -42.03 -0.06 -29.62
CA HIS A 17 -42.05 1.37 -29.96
C HIS A 17 -40.79 1.84 -30.73
N SER A 18 -41.06 2.60 -31.78
CA SER A 18 -40.19 3.22 -32.79
C SER A 18 -38.88 3.87 -32.31
N PRO A 19 -37.75 3.79 -33.07
CA PRO A 19 -36.49 4.39 -32.66
C PRO A 19 -36.46 5.91 -32.96
N GLN A 20 -36.49 6.75 -31.93
CA GLN A 20 -36.06 8.14 -32.07
C GLN A 20 -34.55 8.24 -31.81
N ILE A 21 -33.82 8.71 -32.82
CA ILE A 21 -32.40 9.05 -32.72
C ILE A 21 -32.28 10.26 -31.78
N PRO A 22 -31.50 10.20 -30.69
CA PRO A 22 -31.35 11.33 -29.78
C PRO A 22 -30.68 12.51 -30.49
N SER A 23 -31.18 13.73 -30.25
CA SER A 23 -30.64 14.97 -30.82
C SER A 23 -29.15 15.16 -30.46
N PRO A 24 -28.35 15.78 -31.34
CA PRO A 24 -26.92 15.97 -31.13
C PRO A 24 -26.60 16.83 -29.89
N GLU A 25 -27.54 17.65 -29.42
CA GLU A 25 -27.39 18.42 -28.17
C GLU A 25 -27.34 17.53 -26.93
N LEU A 26 -28.22 16.53 -26.83
CA LEU A 26 -28.21 15.62 -25.67
C LEU A 26 -26.93 14.78 -25.64
N VAL A 27 -26.43 14.39 -26.83
CA VAL A 27 -25.14 13.68 -26.94
C VAL A 27 -23.97 14.56 -26.49
N GLN A 28 -24.01 15.86 -26.74
CA GLN A 28 -22.97 16.80 -26.27
C GLN A 28 -23.05 17.07 -24.77
N ALA A 29 -24.25 17.32 -24.24
CA ALA A 29 -24.45 17.54 -22.80
C ALA A 29 -23.99 16.33 -21.97
N PHE A 30 -24.25 15.11 -22.46
CA PHE A 30 -23.71 13.90 -21.84
C PHE A 30 -22.18 13.82 -21.93
N ARG A 31 -21.58 14.26 -23.04
CA ARG A 31 -20.13 14.24 -23.21
C ARG A 31 -19.43 15.25 -22.30
N GLU A 32 -20.01 16.42 -22.07
CA GLU A 32 -19.49 17.41 -21.12
C GLU A 32 -19.61 16.92 -19.67
N SER A 33 -20.73 16.27 -19.31
CA SER A 33 -20.89 15.71 -17.96
C SER A 33 -19.99 14.50 -17.67
N LEU A 34 -19.44 13.86 -18.71
CA LEU A 34 -18.51 12.73 -18.58
C LEU A 34 -17.03 13.17 -18.59
N GLN A 35 -16.73 14.46 -18.73
CA GLN A 35 -15.36 14.93 -18.59
C GLN A 35 -14.94 14.88 -17.12
N PRO A 36 -13.85 14.16 -16.76
CA PRO A 36 -13.31 14.23 -15.41
C PRO A 36 -12.88 15.68 -15.12
N PRO A 37 -13.11 16.20 -13.90
CA PRO A 37 -12.67 17.55 -13.55
C PRO A 37 -11.16 17.70 -13.81
N PRO A 38 -10.68 18.88 -14.24
CA PRO A 38 -9.26 19.11 -14.43
C PRO A 38 -8.55 18.79 -13.11
N VAL A 39 -7.68 17.78 -13.15
CA VAL A 39 -6.90 17.35 -12.00
C VAL A 39 -5.90 18.47 -11.73
N ILE A 40 -6.26 19.39 -10.83
CA ILE A 40 -5.32 20.38 -10.31
C ILE A 40 -4.23 19.56 -9.61
N PRO A 41 -2.95 19.60 -10.04
CA PRO A 41 -1.89 18.96 -9.30
C PRO A 41 -1.88 19.62 -7.94
N SER A 42 -2.33 18.90 -6.90
CA SER A 42 -2.22 19.39 -5.53
C SER A 42 -0.77 19.77 -5.32
N ALA A 43 -0.57 21.03 -4.93
CA ALA A 43 0.72 21.60 -4.65
C ALA A 43 1.53 20.58 -3.83
N SER A 44 2.69 20.23 -4.38
CA SER A 44 3.69 19.34 -3.80
C SER A 44 3.94 19.71 -2.33
N ALA A 45 3.18 19.10 -1.42
CA ALA A 45 3.66 18.81 -0.10
C ALA A 45 4.78 17.80 -0.36
N CYS A 46 6.04 18.27 -0.31
CA CYS A 46 7.24 17.50 -0.66
C CYS A 46 7.01 16.03 -0.33
N PRO A 47 6.73 15.16 -1.32
CA PRO A 47 6.47 13.77 -1.02
C PRO A 47 7.82 13.24 -0.55
N MET A 48 8.02 13.12 0.76
CA MET A 48 9.13 12.32 1.25
C MET A 48 8.98 10.98 0.55
N ALA A 49 9.94 10.67 -0.32
CA ALA A 49 9.94 9.42 -1.05
C ALA A 49 9.79 8.30 -0.02
N LYS A 50 8.91 7.34 -0.30
CA LYS A 50 8.76 6.13 0.52
C LYS A 50 10.16 5.61 0.86
N PRO A 51 10.47 5.27 2.13
CA PRO A 51 11.81 4.82 2.50
C PRO A 51 12.27 3.68 1.59
N ALA A 52 13.57 3.63 1.32
CA ALA A 52 14.14 2.61 0.44
C ALA A 52 13.92 1.21 1.02
N THR A 53 13.89 0.20 0.15
CA THR A 53 13.82 -1.19 0.61
C THR A 53 15.11 -1.58 1.34
N TYR A 54 14.97 -2.40 2.38
CA TYR A 54 16.07 -2.80 3.25
C TYR A 54 16.28 -4.31 3.22
N SER A 55 17.46 -4.75 2.77
CA SER A 55 17.79 -6.18 2.61
C SER A 55 18.36 -6.81 3.88
N GLY A 56 18.83 -5.97 4.81
CA GLY A 56 19.37 -6.41 6.09
C GLY A 56 20.81 -5.97 6.36
N GLU A 57 21.27 -4.88 5.75
CA GLU A 57 22.63 -4.39 5.89
C GLU A 57 22.82 -3.57 7.18
N ALA A 58 23.63 -4.07 8.10
CA ALA A 58 23.87 -3.42 9.40
C ALA A 58 24.28 -1.94 9.31
N ALA A 59 25.09 -1.59 8.31
CA ALA A 59 25.56 -0.22 8.09
C ALA A 59 24.44 0.77 7.75
N THR A 60 23.33 0.31 7.19
CA THR A 60 22.20 1.16 6.76
C THR A 60 20.99 1.06 7.68
N CYS A 61 21.01 0.17 8.68
CA CYS A 61 19.91 -0.09 9.62
C CYS A 61 19.43 1.19 10.33
N SER A 62 20.35 1.96 10.91
CA SER A 62 20.01 3.21 11.63
C SER A 62 19.37 4.25 10.69
N GLY A 63 19.91 4.41 9.48
CA GLY A 63 19.35 5.31 8.47
C GLY A 63 17.96 4.89 7.99
N PHE A 64 17.73 3.58 7.83
CA PHE A 64 16.43 3.03 7.46
C PHE A 64 15.36 3.30 8.54
N LEU A 65 15.68 3.06 9.82
CA LEU A 65 14.76 3.33 10.93
C LEU A 65 14.44 4.82 11.05
N LEU A 66 15.44 5.69 10.86
CA LEU A 66 15.24 7.13 10.84
C LEU A 66 14.28 7.57 9.72
N GLN A 67 14.44 7.02 8.52
CA GLN A 67 13.52 7.29 7.41
C GLN A 67 12.09 6.83 7.74
N CYS A 68 11.93 5.66 8.37
CA CYS A 68 10.62 5.17 8.81
C CYS A 68 10.00 6.08 9.88
N SER A 69 10.77 6.49 10.89
CA SER A 69 10.26 7.37 11.95
C SER A 69 9.82 8.73 11.41
N LEU A 70 10.59 9.30 10.48
CA LEU A 70 10.21 10.54 9.80
C LEU A 70 8.92 10.35 8.99
N TYR A 71 8.80 9.24 8.26
CA TYR A 71 7.60 8.95 7.46
C TYR A 71 6.33 8.86 8.34
N PHE A 72 6.43 8.22 9.51
CA PHE A 72 5.34 8.17 10.47
C PHE A 72 5.01 9.54 11.05
N ALA A 73 6.02 10.35 11.36
CA ALA A 73 5.84 11.70 11.90
C ALA A 73 5.13 12.63 10.91
N LEU A 74 5.35 12.47 9.60
CA LEU A 74 4.66 13.24 8.58
C LEU A 74 3.20 12.80 8.35
N GLN A 75 2.86 11.56 8.70
CA GLN A 75 1.53 10.98 8.45
C GLN A 75 0.93 10.32 9.69
N PRO A 76 0.80 11.02 10.83
CA PRO A 76 0.40 10.42 12.11
C PRO A 76 -0.99 9.77 12.03
N HIS A 77 -1.88 10.31 11.20
CA HIS A 77 -3.23 9.77 10.98
C HIS A 77 -3.26 8.40 10.30
N GLN A 78 -2.24 8.03 9.53
CA GLN A 78 -2.16 6.71 8.88
C GLN A 78 -1.53 5.65 9.79
N PHE A 79 -0.70 6.07 10.74
CA PHE A 79 0.09 5.21 11.61
C PHE A 79 -0.34 5.33 13.07
N VAL A 80 -1.65 5.23 13.31
CA VAL A 80 -2.29 5.39 14.62
C VAL A 80 -2.00 4.25 15.59
N ASN A 81 -1.65 3.07 15.09
CA ASN A 81 -1.33 1.91 15.91
C ASN A 81 0.05 1.34 15.57
N ASP A 82 0.67 0.71 16.55
CA ASP A 82 1.99 0.11 16.41
C ASP A 82 2.01 -0.96 15.33
N ARG A 83 0.92 -1.71 15.18
CA ARG A 83 0.79 -2.75 14.17
C ARG A 83 0.90 -2.20 12.74
N ALA A 84 0.36 -1.01 12.48
CA ALA A 84 0.46 -0.33 11.18
C ALA A 84 1.90 0.12 10.90
N LYS A 85 2.59 0.66 11.91
CA LYS A 85 4.01 1.03 11.82
C LYS A 85 4.88 -0.19 11.52
N ILE A 86 4.68 -1.28 12.27
CA ILE A 86 5.41 -2.54 12.12
C ILE A 86 5.15 -3.14 10.73
N ALA A 87 3.89 -3.23 10.31
CA ALA A 87 3.53 -3.74 8.99
C ALA A 87 4.15 -2.91 7.86
N PHE A 88 4.22 -1.58 8.02
CA PHE A 88 4.89 -0.73 7.06
C PHE A 88 6.39 -1.01 6.99
N ILE A 89 7.08 -1.10 8.13
CA ILE A 89 8.51 -1.47 8.16
C ILE A 89 8.71 -2.81 7.46
N MET A 90 7.91 -3.83 7.80
CA MET A 90 8.00 -5.16 7.18
C MET A 90 7.77 -5.12 5.67
N SER A 91 6.86 -4.26 5.18
CA SER A 91 6.61 -4.07 3.75
C SER A 91 7.79 -3.49 2.97
N LEU A 92 8.74 -2.88 3.67
CA LEU A 92 9.96 -2.30 3.10
C LEU A 92 11.14 -3.28 3.16
N LEU A 93 10.98 -4.43 3.80
CA LEU A 93 12.05 -5.41 3.89
C LEU A 93 12.17 -6.21 2.60
N SER A 94 13.39 -6.61 2.28
CA SER A 94 13.70 -7.48 1.15
C SER A 94 14.73 -8.53 1.55
N GLY A 95 14.97 -9.52 0.68
CA GLY A 95 16.01 -10.53 0.88
C GLY A 95 15.93 -11.23 2.25
N ARG A 96 17.05 -11.20 3.00
CA ARG A 96 17.17 -11.88 4.30
C ARG A 96 16.32 -11.22 5.39
N ALA A 97 16.19 -9.90 5.37
CA ALA A 97 15.34 -9.19 6.32
C ALA A 97 13.86 -9.56 6.15
N LEU A 98 13.40 -9.73 4.90
CA LEU A 98 12.04 -10.18 4.64
C LEU A 98 11.80 -11.62 5.13
N GLN A 99 12.74 -12.54 4.89
CA GLN A 99 12.64 -13.91 5.39
C GLN A 99 12.55 -13.98 6.93
N TRP A 100 13.32 -13.16 7.64
CA TRP A 100 13.19 -13.04 9.09
C TRP A 100 11.82 -12.49 9.50
N ALA A 101 11.33 -11.45 8.81
CA ALA A 101 10.04 -10.85 9.10
C ALA A 101 8.89 -11.83 8.86
N GLU A 102 8.96 -12.66 7.82
CA GLU A 102 8.00 -13.74 7.57
C GLU A 102 8.00 -14.77 8.72
N ALA A 103 9.17 -15.18 9.20
CA ALA A 103 9.28 -16.08 10.35
C ALA A 103 8.70 -15.47 11.64
N LEU A 104 8.95 -14.18 11.87
CA LEU A 104 8.41 -13.43 13.00
C LEU A 104 6.88 -13.31 12.91
N TRP A 105 6.34 -13.10 11.71
CA TRP A 105 4.90 -13.02 11.47
C TRP A 105 4.20 -14.36 11.66
N ASN A 106 4.76 -15.43 11.07
CA ASN A 106 4.19 -16.77 11.12
C ASN A 106 4.19 -17.35 12.54
N SER A 107 5.21 -17.03 13.34
CA SER A 107 5.28 -17.41 14.75
C SER A 107 4.31 -16.65 15.66
N ARG A 108 3.57 -15.65 15.12
CA ARG A 108 2.69 -14.76 15.89
C ARG A 108 3.40 -14.14 17.09
N SER A 109 4.67 -13.78 16.90
CA SER A 109 5.53 -13.28 17.96
C SER A 109 4.89 -12.09 18.70
N PRO A 110 4.99 -12.01 20.03
CA PRO A 110 4.50 -10.84 20.77
C PRO A 110 5.22 -9.55 20.34
N LEU A 111 6.39 -9.65 19.70
CA LEU A 111 7.15 -8.50 19.20
C LEU A 111 6.38 -7.69 18.16
N VAL A 112 5.49 -8.29 17.36
CA VAL A 112 4.70 -7.54 16.36
C VAL A 112 3.52 -6.76 16.97
N ARG A 113 3.40 -6.72 18.31
CA ARG A 113 2.35 -6.00 19.04
C ARG A 113 2.79 -4.67 19.63
N SER A 114 4.09 -4.44 19.77
CA SER A 114 4.66 -3.21 20.32
C SER A 114 5.74 -2.70 19.39
N TYR A 115 5.63 -1.43 19.01
CA TYR A 115 6.58 -0.82 18.09
C TYR A 115 7.99 -0.78 18.69
N ASP A 116 8.13 -0.38 19.95
CA ASP A 116 9.43 -0.30 20.63
C ASP A 116 10.08 -1.68 20.75
N ALA A 117 9.34 -2.70 21.18
CA ALA A 117 9.87 -4.06 21.28
C ALA A 117 10.30 -4.62 19.91
N PHE A 118 9.57 -4.28 18.85
CA PHE A 118 9.95 -4.65 17.48
C PHE A 118 11.24 -3.95 17.05
N VAL A 119 11.36 -2.63 17.28
CA VAL A 119 12.55 -1.85 16.89
C VAL A 119 13.77 -2.28 17.68
N ASP A 120 13.66 -2.55 18.98
CA ASP A 120 14.76 -3.04 19.80
C ASP A 120 15.29 -4.38 19.28
N HIS A 121 14.40 -5.34 19.01
CA HIS A 121 14.81 -6.63 18.48
C HIS A 121 15.34 -6.52 17.03
N PHE A 122 14.77 -5.62 16.23
CA PHE A 122 15.28 -5.32 14.89
C PHE A 122 16.70 -4.74 14.96
N CYS A 123 16.96 -3.81 15.88
CA CYS A 123 18.29 -3.27 16.13
C CYS A 123 19.24 -4.35 16.62
N GLU A 124 18.81 -5.19 17.56
CA GLU A 124 19.62 -6.28 18.10
C GLU A 124 20.10 -7.20 16.98
N VAL A 125 19.20 -7.66 16.13
CA VAL A 125 19.58 -8.61 15.10
C VAL A 125 20.35 -7.88 13.99
N TRP A 126 19.88 -6.74 13.48
CA TRP A 126 20.49 -6.10 12.30
C TRP A 126 21.68 -5.17 12.59
N GLN A 127 21.74 -4.48 13.72
CA GLN A 127 22.88 -3.61 14.07
C GLN A 127 24.02 -4.41 14.71
N ASN A 128 23.74 -5.46 15.49
CA ASN A 128 24.79 -6.25 16.13
C ASN A 128 25.53 -7.21 15.17
N TYR A 129 25.06 -7.41 13.93
CA TYR A 129 25.83 -8.15 12.92
C TYR A 129 27.19 -7.51 12.59
N LEU A 130 27.42 -6.22 12.91
CA LEU A 130 28.75 -5.59 12.84
C LEU A 130 29.63 -5.86 14.08
N GLY A 131 29.04 -6.18 15.24
CA GLY A 131 29.76 -6.53 16.46
C GLY A 131 30.44 -7.90 16.39
N GLY A 132 29.88 -8.82 15.60
CA GLY A 132 30.46 -10.15 15.38
C GLY A 132 31.69 -10.18 14.46
N LEU A 133 31.89 -9.17 13.61
CA LEU A 133 33.07 -9.06 12.72
C LEU A 133 34.26 -8.32 13.35
N ARG A 134 34.09 -7.75 14.54
CA ARG A 134 35.17 -7.07 15.28
C ARG A 134 35.72 -7.91 16.45
N ALA A 135 35.23 -9.15 16.58
CA ALA A 135 35.62 -10.11 17.61
C ALA A 135 36.15 -11.45 17.01
N ARG A 136 36.78 -11.40 15.83
CA ARG A 136 37.57 -12.51 15.29
C ARG A 136 38.86 -11.99 14.67
#